data_AF-A0A1G3ZRB8-F1
#
_entry.id   AF-A0A1G3ZRB8-F1
#
_cell.length_a   1.000
_cell.length_b   1.000
_cell.length_c   1.000
_cell.angle_alpha   90.00
_cell.angle_beta   90.00
_cell.angle_gamma   90.00
#
_symmetry.space_group_name_H-M   'P 1'
#
loop_
_entity.id
_entity.type
_entity.pdbx_description
1 polymer ?
#
loop_
_entity_poly.entity_id
_entity_poly.type
_entity_poly.pdbx_seq_one_letter_code
_entity_poly.pdbx_strand_id
1 'polypeptide(L)'
;MNIRKFHPFGASAFVPPRGTTTRPVALLAATLSLGAVVRLTAQNPPPPVALDPVTVLGTRTPVPLSTLGSNVDFISGEELGRRQINSLSAALGGVAGAPLFASGAGGAVTSLFLRGANSNQALFLVDGLRLNDPNTDYNVFLGGACVSACDNLEVAHGPQSTLYGGEAVGGVVALRSQPGAGAPSSRVAIEGGSFGTAQGAVSAQGARGSAAWNLALQGGHTDNERPGNDFSSANFTARLDQRMGERLALGATLRGFIGEYG
;
A
#
# COMPACT_ATOMS: atom_id res chain seq x y z
N MET A 1 87.34 9.20 0.18
CA MET A 1 87.95 7.85 0.22
C MET A 1 87.43 7.08 1.43
N ASN A 2 86.34 6.33 1.29
CA ASN A 2 86.27 4.90 1.63
C ASN A 2 84.88 4.35 1.30
N ILE A 3 84.90 3.17 0.67
CA ILE A 3 83.80 2.47 0.02
C ILE A 3 83.48 1.23 0.86
N ARG A 4 82.21 0.96 1.17
CA ARG A 4 81.63 -0.37 1.52
C ARG A 4 80.11 -0.28 1.37
N LYS A 5 79.32 -1.25 0.92
CA LYS A 5 79.44 -2.52 0.15
C LYS A 5 77.96 -2.92 -0.14
N PHE A 6 77.72 -3.64 -1.24
CA PHE A 6 76.41 -3.99 -1.81
C PHE A 6 75.72 -5.23 -1.17
N HIS A 7 74.37 -5.15 -0.98
CA HIS A 7 73.26 -6.11 -1.31
C HIS A 7 73.13 -7.53 -0.65
N PRO A 8 72.01 -8.31 -0.80
CA PRO A 8 70.56 -8.03 -1.11
C PRO A 8 69.50 -8.89 -0.34
N PHE A 9 68.21 -8.69 -0.72
CA PHE A 9 67.02 -9.59 -0.67
C PHE A 9 66.04 -9.59 0.54
N GLY A 10 64.75 -9.43 0.20
CA GLY A 10 63.61 -9.75 1.05
C GLY A 10 62.30 -9.15 0.53
N ALA A 11 61.75 -9.70 -0.55
CA ALA A 11 60.43 -9.33 -1.06
C ALA A 11 59.32 -9.95 -0.20
N SER A 12 58.32 -9.15 0.20
CA SER A 12 57.01 -9.65 0.60
C SER A 12 55.93 -8.77 -0.01
N ALA A 13 55.03 -9.44 -0.73
CA ALA A 13 54.00 -8.87 -1.58
C ALA A 13 52.91 -8.20 -0.75
N PHE A 14 52.62 -6.93 -1.06
CA PHE A 14 51.42 -6.25 -0.60
C PHE A 14 50.28 -6.54 -1.58
N VAL A 15 49.28 -7.27 -1.08
CA VAL A 15 48.05 -7.63 -1.78
C VAL A 15 47.03 -6.48 -1.63
N PRO A 16 46.54 -5.85 -2.72
CA PRO A 16 45.47 -4.87 -2.61
C PRO A 16 44.12 -5.57 -2.36
N PRO A 17 43.23 -4.99 -1.52
CA PRO A 17 41.90 -5.55 -1.30
C PRO A 17 41.03 -5.43 -2.55
N ARG A 18 40.27 -6.51 -2.79
CA ARG A 18 39.37 -6.73 -3.92
C ARG A 18 38.23 -5.71 -3.92
N GLY A 19 37.95 -5.18 -5.11
CA GLY A 19 36.90 -4.19 -5.33
C GLY A 19 35.52 -4.71 -4.96
N THR A 20 34.77 -3.86 -4.26
CA THR A 20 33.32 -3.95 -4.17
C THR A 20 32.73 -3.27 -5.40
N THR A 21 32.01 -4.06 -6.18
CA THR A 21 31.34 -3.68 -7.41
C THR A 21 30.19 -2.71 -7.12
N THR A 22 30.46 -1.42 -7.22
CA THR A 22 29.41 -0.40 -7.35
C THR A 22 28.75 -0.56 -8.72
N ARG A 23 27.51 -1.06 -8.74
CA ARG A 23 26.69 -1.14 -9.96
C ARG A 23 26.34 0.29 -10.39
N PRO A 24 26.61 0.71 -11.64
CA PRO A 24 26.19 2.01 -12.12
C PRO A 24 24.69 1.95 -12.44
N VAL A 25 23.88 2.74 -11.72
CA VAL A 25 22.51 3.06 -12.14
C VAL A 25 22.63 3.95 -13.37
N ALA A 26 22.26 3.40 -14.53
CA ALA A 26 22.30 4.11 -15.80
C ALA A 26 21.31 5.29 -15.77
N LEU A 27 21.83 6.51 -15.77
CA LEU A 27 21.07 7.73 -16.07
C LEU A 27 20.69 7.70 -17.55
N LEU A 28 19.40 7.48 -17.83
CA LEU A 28 18.83 7.73 -19.16
C LEU A 28 18.56 9.24 -19.28
N ALA A 29 19.44 9.96 -19.98
CA ALA A 29 19.21 11.34 -20.36
C ALA A 29 18.16 11.39 -21.47
N ALA A 30 16.91 11.73 -21.12
CA ALA A 30 15.85 11.98 -22.08
C ALA A 30 15.89 13.46 -22.53
N THR A 31 16.16 13.67 -23.82
CA THR A 31 16.10 14.95 -24.51
C THR A 31 14.65 15.47 -24.54
N LEU A 32 14.41 16.61 -23.90
CA LEU A 32 13.11 17.29 -23.87
C LEU A 32 12.95 18.14 -25.15
N SER A 33 12.24 17.63 -26.15
CA SER A 33 11.83 18.43 -27.31
C SER A 33 10.58 19.25 -26.96
N LEU A 34 10.73 20.57 -26.98
CA LEU A 34 9.71 21.55 -26.63
C LEU A 34 8.72 21.73 -27.79
N GLY A 35 7.71 20.85 -27.89
CA GLY A 35 6.58 21.02 -28.81
C GLY A 35 5.50 21.92 -28.22
N ALA A 36 5.20 23.05 -28.88
CA ALA A 36 4.13 23.96 -28.48
C ALA A 36 2.76 23.26 -28.59
N VAL A 37 2.11 23.05 -27.44
CA VAL A 37 0.77 22.43 -27.36
C VAL A 37 -0.29 23.53 -27.50
N VAL A 38 -1.04 23.50 -28.61
CA VAL A 38 -2.27 24.27 -28.75
C VAL A 38 -3.24 23.83 -27.67
N ARG A 39 -3.58 24.73 -26.73
CA ARG A 39 -4.57 24.48 -25.69
C ARG A 39 -5.97 24.60 -26.30
N LEU A 40 -6.59 23.47 -26.63
CA LEU A 40 -8.04 23.42 -26.80
C LEU A 40 -8.68 23.82 -25.47
N THR A 41 -9.57 24.80 -25.49
CA THR A 41 -10.39 25.17 -24.33
C THR A 41 -11.30 23.99 -23.99
N ALA A 42 -10.97 23.27 -22.91
CA ALA A 42 -11.85 22.26 -22.35
C ALA A 42 -13.12 22.93 -21.82
N GLN A 43 -14.28 22.45 -22.25
CA GLN A 43 -15.56 22.83 -21.62
C GLN A 43 -15.51 22.37 -20.16
N ASN A 44 -15.78 23.29 -19.23
CA ASN A 44 -15.82 22.96 -17.81
C ASN A 44 -16.98 21.96 -17.60
N PRO A 45 -16.71 20.69 -17.26
CA PRO A 45 -17.79 19.77 -16.95
C PRO A 45 -18.55 20.29 -15.72
N PRO A 46 -19.87 20.01 -15.63
CA PRO A 46 -20.63 20.34 -14.43
C PRO A 46 -19.93 19.76 -13.18
N PRO A 47 -20.00 20.45 -12.04
CA PRO A 47 -19.38 19.97 -10.82
C PRO A 47 -19.90 18.56 -10.51
N PRO A 48 -19.00 17.61 -10.18
CA PRO A 48 -19.40 16.24 -9.89
C PRO A 48 -20.37 16.23 -8.71
N VAL A 49 -21.49 15.51 -8.87
CA VAL A 49 -22.44 15.28 -7.78
C VAL A 49 -21.77 14.39 -6.75
N ALA A 50 -21.63 14.87 -5.52
CA ALA A 50 -21.16 14.07 -4.41
C ALA A 50 -22.25 13.05 -4.05
N LEU A 51 -21.96 11.77 -4.31
CA LEU A 51 -22.83 10.67 -3.91
C LEU A 51 -22.53 10.26 -2.47
N ASP A 52 -23.56 9.81 -1.75
CA ASP A 52 -23.37 9.21 -0.44
C ASP A 52 -22.52 7.93 -0.59
N PRO A 53 -21.43 7.76 0.16
CA PRO A 53 -20.62 6.56 0.04
C PRO A 53 -21.42 5.31 0.40
N VAL A 54 -21.15 4.25 -0.35
CA VAL A 54 -21.83 2.96 -0.20
C VAL A 54 -20.90 2.01 0.53
N THR A 55 -21.38 1.43 1.62
CA THR A 55 -20.67 0.41 2.37
C THR A 55 -21.27 -0.97 2.12
N VAL A 56 -20.47 -2.01 2.34
CA VAL A 56 -20.98 -3.40 2.39
C VAL A 56 -20.74 -4.02 3.78
N LEU A 57 -19.96 -3.35 4.63
CA LEU A 57 -19.87 -3.71 6.04
C LEU A 57 -21.19 -3.40 6.76
N GLY A 58 -21.65 -4.34 7.58
CA GLY A 58 -22.90 -4.24 8.36
C GLY A 58 -24.10 -5.01 7.79
N THR A 59 -24.20 -5.18 6.47
CA THR A 59 -25.36 -5.87 5.84
C THR A 59 -24.96 -6.93 4.81
N ARG A 60 -23.69 -6.98 4.39
CA ARG A 60 -23.23 -7.77 3.22
C ARG A 60 -23.89 -7.41 1.89
N THR A 61 -24.64 -6.31 1.87
CA THR A 61 -25.23 -5.73 0.66
C THR A 61 -24.82 -4.27 0.55
N PRO A 62 -24.71 -3.71 -0.66
CA PRO A 62 -24.39 -2.29 -0.83
C PRO A 62 -25.51 -1.42 -0.25
N VAL A 63 -25.19 -0.63 0.77
CA VAL A 63 -26.13 0.27 1.45
C VAL A 63 -25.48 1.66 1.62
N PRO A 64 -26.20 2.77 1.38
CA PRO A 64 -25.70 4.11 1.65
C PRO A 64 -25.39 4.29 3.14
N LEU A 65 -24.24 4.87 3.48
CA LEU A 65 -23.81 5.07 4.88
C LEU A 65 -24.85 5.82 5.71
N SER A 66 -25.55 6.80 5.12
CA SER A 66 -26.60 7.58 5.80
C SER A 66 -27.80 6.74 6.29
N THR A 67 -27.98 5.53 5.76
CA THR A 67 -29.11 4.65 6.08
C THR A 67 -28.70 3.46 6.98
N LEU A 68 -27.41 3.38 7.33
CA LEU A 68 -26.86 2.26 8.08
C LEU A 68 -27.15 2.39 9.58
N GLY A 69 -27.66 1.32 10.19
CA GLY A 69 -27.92 1.27 11.64
C GLY A 69 -26.68 0.96 12.50
N SER A 70 -25.53 0.69 11.88
CA SER A 70 -24.26 0.42 12.55
C SER A 70 -23.25 1.55 12.32
N ASN A 71 -22.33 1.74 13.26
CA ASN A 71 -21.25 2.71 13.10
C ASN A 71 -20.14 2.12 12.23
N VAL A 72 -19.92 2.72 11.05
CA VAL A 72 -18.87 2.36 10.10
C VAL A 72 -18.12 3.61 9.69
N ASP A 73 -16.81 3.63 9.90
CA ASP A 73 -15.94 4.62 9.29
C ASP A 73 -15.64 4.19 7.85
N PHE A 74 -15.72 5.15 6.93
CA PHE A 74 -15.44 4.94 5.50
C PHE A 74 -14.38 5.93 5.04
N ILE A 75 -13.25 5.43 4.57
CA ILE A 75 -12.16 6.24 4.04
C ILE A 75 -11.95 5.84 2.58
N SER A 76 -12.25 6.75 1.65
CA SER A 76 -12.07 6.49 0.22
C SER A 76 -10.59 6.54 -0.19
N GLY A 77 -10.25 5.84 -1.27
CA GLY A 77 -8.93 5.93 -1.90
C GLY A 77 -8.56 7.34 -2.36
N GLU A 78 -9.56 8.14 -2.76
CA GLU A 78 -9.37 9.56 -3.05
C GLU A 78 -8.93 10.34 -1.81
N GLU A 79 -9.60 10.12 -0.67
CA GLU A 79 -9.27 10.79 0.58
C GLU A 79 -7.89 10.38 1.10
N LEU A 80 -7.54 9.10 1.00
CA LEU A 80 -6.19 8.60 1.31
C LEU A 80 -5.13 9.30 0.44
N GLY A 81 -5.38 9.40 -0.86
CA GLY A 81 -4.49 10.11 -1.79
C GLY A 81 -4.37 11.60 -1.46
N ARG A 82 -5.49 12.27 -1.16
CA ARG A 82 -5.53 13.70 -0.81
C ARG A 82 -4.79 14.01 0.49
N ARG A 83 -4.87 13.10 1.47
CA ARG A 83 -4.13 13.19 2.75
C ARG A 83 -2.69 12.70 2.66
N GLN A 84 -2.26 12.20 1.50
CA GLN A 84 -0.95 11.56 1.30
C GLN A 84 -0.71 10.39 2.27
N ILE A 85 -1.77 9.65 2.60
CA ILE A 85 -1.68 8.45 3.44
C ILE A 85 -1.40 7.26 2.54
N ASN A 86 -0.20 6.69 2.67
CA ASN A 86 0.28 5.58 1.85
C ASN A 86 0.37 4.24 2.61
N SER A 87 0.36 4.26 3.96
CA SER A 87 0.40 3.06 4.81
C SER A 87 -0.96 2.75 5.46
N LEU A 88 -1.21 1.46 5.69
CA LEU A 88 -2.41 0.97 6.36
C LEU A 88 -2.45 1.39 7.83
N SER A 89 -1.31 1.34 8.51
CA SER A 89 -1.17 1.78 9.90
C SER A 89 -1.52 3.26 10.08
N ALA A 90 -1.07 4.14 9.17
CA ALA A 90 -1.42 5.55 9.21
C ALA A 90 -2.91 5.79 8.88
N ALA A 91 -3.48 5.04 7.92
CA ALA A 91 -4.90 5.11 7.59
C ALA A 91 -5.78 4.73 8.79
N LEU A 92 -5.46 3.60 9.44
CA LEU A 92 -6.16 3.12 10.62
C LEU A 92 -5.93 4.03 11.84
N GLY A 93 -4.77 4.67 11.96
CA GLY A 93 -4.47 5.61 13.05
C GLY A 93 -5.36 6.85 13.05
N GLY A 94 -5.98 7.17 11.92
CA GLY A 94 -6.98 8.23 11.80
C GLY A 94 -8.40 7.81 12.18
N VAL A 95 -8.64 6.54 12.51
CA VAL A 95 -9.98 6.00 12.83
C VAL A 95 -10.29 6.18 14.31
N ALA A 96 -11.44 6.77 14.62
CA ALA A 96 -11.84 7.04 16.00
C ALA A 96 -12.18 5.75 16.75
N GLY A 97 -11.71 5.61 18.00
CA GLY A 97 -11.99 4.42 18.82
C GLY A 97 -11.26 3.15 18.37
N ALA A 98 -10.24 3.31 17.52
CA ALA A 98 -9.44 2.24 16.92
C ALA A 98 -7.92 2.45 17.15
N PRO A 99 -7.43 2.62 18.41
CA PRO A 99 -6.01 2.88 18.64
C PRO A 99 -5.13 1.73 18.11
N LEU A 100 -3.99 2.12 17.52
CA LEU A 100 -2.95 1.21 17.07
C LEU A 100 -1.73 1.31 18.00
N PHE A 101 -1.15 0.16 18.28
CA PHE A 101 0.10 0.03 19.00
C PHE A 101 1.06 -0.80 18.17
N ALA A 102 2.23 -0.25 17.87
CA ALA A 102 3.31 -0.95 17.19
C ALA A 102 4.39 -1.36 18.19
N SER A 103 5.03 -2.51 17.97
CA SER A 103 6.18 -2.96 18.79
C SER A 103 7.50 -2.25 18.43
N GLY A 104 7.49 -1.40 17.40
CA GLY A 104 8.67 -0.77 16.83
C GLY A 104 8.31 0.38 15.89
N ALA A 105 9.22 0.69 14.96
CA ALA A 105 9.03 1.72 13.94
C ALA A 105 8.13 1.24 12.79
N GLY A 106 8.03 2.02 11.71
CA GLY A 106 7.23 1.65 10.54
C GLY A 106 7.58 0.26 10.02
N GLY A 107 6.56 -0.58 9.76
CA GLY A 107 6.74 -1.98 9.35
C GLY A 107 6.80 -3.00 10.48
N ALA A 108 6.91 -2.57 11.74
CA ALA A 108 6.88 -3.47 12.89
C ALA A 108 5.50 -4.10 13.11
N VAL A 109 5.48 -5.19 13.89
CA VAL A 109 4.25 -5.85 14.34
C VAL A 109 3.33 -4.82 15.00
N THR A 110 2.11 -4.70 14.47
CA THR A 110 1.14 -3.69 14.88
C THR A 110 -0.16 -4.35 15.31
N SER A 111 -0.70 -3.90 16.44
CA SER A 111 -1.97 -4.33 17.02
C SER A 111 -2.99 -3.20 16.96
N LEU A 112 -4.17 -3.51 16.42
CA LEU A 112 -5.35 -2.64 16.43
C LEU A 112 -6.31 -3.05 17.55
N PHE A 113 -6.81 -2.09 18.32
CA PHE A 113 -7.86 -2.34 19.31
C PHE A 113 -9.14 -1.61 18.92
N LEU A 114 -10.23 -2.34 18.68
CA LEU A 114 -11.52 -1.75 18.33
C LEU A 114 -12.42 -1.70 19.56
N ARG A 115 -12.66 -0.49 20.09
CA ARG A 115 -13.47 -0.27 21.30
C ARG A 115 -13.08 -1.18 22.48
N GLY A 116 -11.78 -1.39 22.67
CA GLY A 116 -11.22 -2.21 23.75
C GLY A 116 -11.12 -3.72 23.45
N ALA A 117 -11.66 -4.19 22.31
CA ALA A 117 -11.42 -5.55 21.85
C ALA A 117 -10.00 -5.70 21.27
N ASN A 118 -9.38 -6.85 21.48
CA ASN A 118 -8.04 -7.16 20.97
C ASN A 118 -8.06 -7.37 19.44
N SER A 119 -6.89 -7.30 18.80
CA SER A 119 -6.80 -7.49 17.33
C SER A 119 -7.28 -8.86 16.85
N ASN A 120 -7.09 -9.91 17.66
CA ASN A 120 -7.62 -11.25 17.36
C ASN A 120 -9.15 -11.38 17.52
N GLN A 121 -9.80 -10.33 18.04
CA GLN A 121 -11.26 -10.19 18.14
C GLN A 121 -11.80 -9.16 17.13
N ALA A 122 -10.96 -8.66 16.23
CA ALA A 122 -11.35 -7.85 15.09
C ALA A 122 -11.06 -8.63 13.80
N LEU A 123 -12.06 -8.73 12.92
CA LEU A 123 -11.87 -9.39 11.64
C LEU A 123 -11.24 -8.43 10.63
N PHE A 124 -10.12 -8.82 10.03
CA PHE A 124 -9.47 -8.16 8.91
C PHE A 124 -9.84 -8.86 7.61
N LEU A 125 -10.43 -8.09 6.69
CA LEU A 125 -10.77 -8.49 5.34
C LEU A 125 -9.92 -7.71 4.35
N VAL A 126 -9.31 -8.41 3.41
CA VAL A 126 -8.67 -7.79 2.25
C VAL A 126 -9.29 -8.38 0.99
N ASP A 127 -9.95 -7.52 0.21
CA ASP A 127 -10.71 -7.93 -0.98
C ASP A 127 -11.75 -9.04 -0.69
N GLY A 128 -12.27 -9.07 0.55
CA GLY A 128 -13.24 -10.06 1.02
C GLY A 128 -12.63 -11.35 1.59
N LEU A 129 -11.30 -11.52 1.54
CA LEU A 129 -10.58 -12.65 2.12
C LEU A 129 -10.18 -12.34 3.57
N ARG A 130 -10.36 -13.33 4.46
CA ARG A 130 -9.98 -13.24 5.87
C ARG A 130 -8.47 -13.33 6.03
N LEU A 131 -7.88 -12.37 6.76
CA LEU A 131 -6.45 -12.38 7.11
C LEU A 131 -6.15 -12.96 8.50
N ASN A 132 -7.13 -13.09 9.38
CA ASN A 132 -6.99 -13.65 10.73
C ASN A 132 -6.76 -15.18 10.72
N ASP A 133 -5.87 -15.69 9.89
CA ASP A 133 -5.51 -17.10 9.84
C ASP A 133 -4.23 -17.34 10.69
N PRO A 134 -4.11 -18.47 11.42
CA PRO A 134 -2.91 -18.79 12.19
C PRO A 134 -1.60 -18.85 11.38
N ASN A 135 -1.68 -19.05 10.07
CA ASN A 135 -0.56 -19.10 9.15
C ASN A 135 -0.26 -17.74 8.48
N THR A 136 -1.03 -16.70 8.82
CA THR A 136 -0.87 -15.35 8.29
C THR A 136 -0.49 -14.38 9.40
N ASP A 137 0.67 -13.74 9.26
CA ASP A 137 1.11 -12.69 10.18
C ASP A 137 0.39 -11.36 9.91
N TYR A 138 -0.93 -11.33 10.15
CA TYR A 138 -1.76 -10.16 9.87
C TYR A 138 -1.29 -8.91 10.65
N ASN A 139 -0.67 -9.07 11.82
CA ASN A 139 -0.11 -7.94 12.58
C ASN A 139 1.06 -7.26 11.85
N VAL A 140 1.84 -8.01 11.06
CA VAL A 140 2.89 -7.45 10.20
C VAL A 140 2.24 -6.73 9.00
N PHE A 141 1.20 -7.31 8.42
CA PHE A 141 0.40 -6.67 7.39
C PHE A 141 -0.19 -5.33 7.87
N LEU A 142 -0.75 -5.27 9.07
CA LEU A 142 -1.27 -4.02 9.64
C LEU A 142 -0.20 -2.93 9.78
N GLY A 143 1.02 -3.30 10.16
CA GLY A 143 2.12 -2.37 10.37
C GLY A 143 2.80 -1.89 9.08
N GLY A 144 2.87 -2.76 8.07
CA GLY A 144 3.69 -2.54 6.88
C GLY A 144 2.96 -2.46 5.55
N ALA A 145 1.70 -2.90 5.45
CA ALA A 145 0.99 -2.90 4.18
C ALA A 145 0.67 -1.48 3.71
N CYS A 146 0.65 -1.30 2.39
CA CYS A 146 0.28 -0.03 1.79
C CYS A 146 -1.20 -0.01 1.37
N VAL A 147 -1.77 1.19 1.33
CA VAL A 147 -3.15 1.44 0.88
C VAL A 147 -3.20 1.99 -0.55
N SER A 148 -2.13 1.84 -1.34
CA SER A 148 -2.16 2.20 -2.76
C SER A 148 -3.15 1.34 -3.54
N ALA A 149 -3.75 1.95 -4.58
CA ALA A 149 -4.83 1.38 -5.38
C ALA A 149 -5.97 0.79 -4.54
N CYS A 150 -6.22 1.38 -3.38
CA CYS A 150 -7.36 1.10 -2.55
C CYS A 150 -8.58 1.84 -3.08
N ASP A 151 -9.73 1.15 -3.16
CA ASP A 151 -11.03 1.78 -3.38
C ASP A 151 -11.48 2.49 -2.11
N ASN A 152 -11.48 1.73 -1.02
CA ASN A 152 -11.87 2.18 0.30
C ASN A 152 -11.29 1.30 1.41
N LEU A 153 -11.17 1.92 2.57
CA LEU A 153 -10.95 1.28 3.86
C LEU A 153 -12.21 1.52 4.71
N GLU A 154 -12.87 0.44 5.09
CA GLU A 154 -14.08 0.46 5.92
C GLU A 154 -13.76 -0.14 7.30
N VAL A 155 -14.19 0.52 8.37
CA VAL A 155 -14.05 0.01 9.75
C VAL A 155 -15.41 0.01 10.42
N ALA A 156 -16.00 -1.18 10.54
CA ALA A 156 -17.22 -1.41 11.29
C ALA A 156 -16.92 -1.62 12.77
N HIS A 157 -17.53 -0.80 13.62
CA HIS A 157 -17.33 -0.82 15.05
C HIS A 157 -18.30 -1.75 15.76
N GLY A 158 -17.79 -2.50 16.73
CA GLY A 158 -18.60 -3.36 17.60
C GLY A 158 -18.97 -4.71 16.96
N PRO A 159 -19.84 -5.48 17.61
CA PRO A 159 -20.08 -6.87 17.22
C PRO A 159 -20.70 -7.01 15.83
N GLN A 160 -20.03 -7.78 14.97
CA GLN A 160 -20.45 -8.14 13.62
C GLN A 160 -20.49 -9.66 13.42
N SER A 161 -20.48 -10.42 14.53
CA SER A 161 -20.37 -11.88 14.53
C SER A 161 -21.54 -12.61 13.86
N THR A 162 -22.72 -12.00 13.80
CA THR A 162 -23.89 -12.57 13.11
C THR A 162 -23.65 -12.77 11.63
N LEU A 163 -22.94 -11.84 10.99
CA LEU A 163 -22.55 -11.94 9.60
C LEU A 163 -21.20 -12.66 9.50
N TYR A 164 -20.20 -12.20 10.24
CA TYR A 164 -18.80 -12.55 9.98
C TYR A 164 -18.18 -13.59 10.93
N GLY A 165 -18.93 -14.13 11.88
CA GLY A 165 -18.46 -15.20 12.78
C GLY A 165 -17.68 -14.72 14.01
N GLY A 166 -17.06 -15.68 14.72
CA GLY A 166 -16.52 -15.48 16.08
C GLY A 166 -15.38 -14.48 16.23
N GLU A 167 -14.65 -14.17 15.16
CA GLU A 167 -13.54 -13.20 15.23
C GLU A 167 -13.99 -11.75 15.03
N ALA A 168 -15.27 -11.51 14.69
CA ALA A 168 -15.80 -10.17 14.46
C ALA A 168 -16.52 -9.60 15.70
N VAL A 169 -16.02 -9.89 16.90
CA VAL A 169 -16.65 -9.47 18.18
C VAL A 169 -16.41 -7.99 18.45
N GLY A 170 -15.19 -7.50 18.18
CA GLY A 170 -14.80 -6.11 18.32
C GLY A 170 -15.14 -5.25 17.12
N GLY A 171 -15.21 -5.85 15.93
CA GLY A 171 -15.47 -5.16 14.68
C GLY A 171 -14.96 -5.87 13.45
N VAL A 172 -15.06 -5.18 12.31
CA VAL A 172 -14.51 -5.63 11.02
C VAL A 172 -13.76 -4.46 10.38
N VAL A 173 -12.54 -4.72 9.94
CA VAL A 173 -11.75 -3.82 9.09
C VAL A 173 -11.69 -4.44 7.71
N ALA A 174 -12.12 -3.72 6.69
CA ALA A 174 -12.10 -4.19 5.31
C ALA A 174 -11.34 -3.22 4.40
N LEU A 175 -10.30 -3.74 3.75
CA LEU A 175 -9.57 -3.05 2.70
C LEU A 175 -10.02 -3.60 1.35
N ARG A 176 -10.40 -2.71 0.42
CA ARG A 176 -10.77 -3.11 -0.95
C ARG A 176 -9.87 -2.48 -1.98
N SER A 177 -9.58 -3.25 -3.02
CA SER A 177 -8.86 -2.80 -4.21
C SER A 177 -9.77 -2.02 -5.13
N GLN A 178 -9.24 -0.93 -5.68
CA GLN A 178 -9.92 -0.07 -6.63
C GLN A 178 -10.27 -0.84 -7.92
N PRO A 179 -11.55 -0.89 -8.34
CA PRO A 179 -11.92 -1.47 -9.62
C PRO A 179 -11.43 -0.60 -10.78
N GLY A 180 -11.25 -1.20 -11.96
CA GLY A 180 -10.99 -0.43 -13.18
C GLY A 180 -12.24 0.35 -13.60
N ALA A 181 -12.07 1.62 -13.97
CA ALA A 181 -13.17 2.48 -14.38
C ALA A 181 -12.71 3.55 -15.39
N GLY A 182 -13.64 3.95 -16.26
CA GLY A 182 -13.43 5.06 -17.19
C GLY A 182 -12.32 4.83 -18.21
N ALA A 183 -11.82 5.94 -18.78
CA ALA A 183 -10.72 5.89 -19.75
C ALA A 183 -9.43 5.40 -19.08
N PRO A 184 -8.56 4.67 -19.82
CA PRO A 184 -7.27 4.25 -19.29
C PRO A 184 -6.45 5.42 -18.74
N SER A 185 -5.97 5.27 -17.51
CA SER A 185 -5.15 6.26 -16.81
C SER A 185 -4.01 5.58 -16.07
N SER A 186 -2.88 6.25 -15.97
CA SER A 186 -1.75 5.80 -15.16
C SER A 186 -1.32 6.88 -14.17
N ARG A 187 -0.73 6.44 -13.06
CA ARG A 187 -0.14 7.30 -12.04
C ARG A 187 1.24 6.77 -11.68
N VAL A 188 2.19 7.68 -11.54
CA VAL A 188 3.51 7.41 -11.01
C VAL A 188 3.72 8.36 -9.84
N ALA A 189 4.20 7.84 -8.72
CA ALA A 189 4.57 8.60 -7.54
C ALA A 189 5.97 8.18 -7.10
N ILE A 190 6.76 9.16 -6.70
CA ILE A 190 8.08 8.96 -6.10
C ILE A 190 8.12 9.88 -4.89
N GLU A 191 8.55 9.35 -3.77
CA GLU A 191 8.59 10.05 -2.48
C GLU A 191 9.97 9.88 -1.88
N GLY A 192 10.48 10.96 -1.28
CA GLY A 192 11.71 10.96 -0.50
C GLY A 192 11.47 11.73 0.80
N GLY A 193 12.07 11.28 1.90
CA GLY A 193 11.83 11.85 3.22
C GLY A 193 12.97 11.64 4.21
N SER A 194 12.68 11.93 5.47
CA SER A 194 13.60 11.70 6.60
C SER A 194 13.94 10.21 6.75
N PHE A 195 14.96 9.90 7.55
CA PHE A 195 15.37 8.52 7.85
C PHE A 195 15.72 7.70 6.60
N GLY A 196 16.35 8.33 5.60
CA GLY A 196 16.70 7.66 4.35
C GLY A 196 15.49 7.17 3.54
N THR A 197 14.28 7.66 3.85
CA THR A 197 13.05 7.15 3.24
C THR A 197 13.03 7.42 1.73
N ALA A 198 12.84 6.37 0.95
CA ALA A 198 12.57 6.44 -0.47
C ALA A 198 11.43 5.48 -0.82
N GLN A 199 10.39 5.98 -1.48
CA GLN A 199 9.27 5.16 -1.93
C GLN A 199 8.91 5.46 -3.38
N GLY A 200 8.40 4.45 -4.07
CA GLY A 200 7.90 4.56 -5.43
C GLY A 200 6.60 3.78 -5.59
N ALA A 201 5.66 4.34 -6.34
CA ALA A 201 4.43 3.67 -6.72
C ALA A 201 4.11 3.91 -8.19
N VAL A 202 3.63 2.88 -8.86
CA VAL A 202 3.12 2.94 -10.24
C VAL A 202 1.79 2.23 -10.27
N SER A 203 0.77 2.88 -10.83
CA SER A 203 -0.51 2.24 -11.08
C SER A 203 -1.06 2.58 -12.47
N ALA A 204 -1.86 1.67 -13.00
CA ALA A 204 -2.56 1.80 -14.26
C ALA A 204 -3.94 1.16 -14.12
N GLN A 205 -4.98 1.89 -14.51
CA GLN A 205 -6.36 1.42 -14.42
C GLN A 205 -7.16 1.86 -15.64
N GLY A 206 -8.25 1.18 -15.93
CA GLY A 206 -9.21 1.61 -16.94
C GLY A 206 -10.29 0.59 -17.21
N ALA A 207 -11.25 0.98 -18.02
CA ALA A 207 -12.30 0.11 -18.53
C ALA A 207 -12.45 0.27 -20.04
N ARG A 208 -12.63 -0.85 -20.75
CA ARG A 208 -12.91 -0.86 -22.19
C ARG A 208 -13.94 -1.94 -22.51
N GLY A 209 -15.09 -1.51 -23.02
CA GLY A 209 -16.20 -2.41 -23.31
C GLY A 209 -16.69 -3.10 -22.04
N SER A 210 -16.66 -4.43 -22.03
CA SER A 210 -17.07 -5.24 -20.89
C SER A 210 -15.94 -5.59 -19.92
N ALA A 211 -14.70 -5.20 -20.21
CA ALA A 211 -13.53 -5.47 -19.38
C ALA A 211 -13.09 -4.21 -18.61
N ALA A 212 -12.67 -4.40 -17.37
CA ALA A 212 -12.07 -3.38 -16.52
C ALA A 212 -10.85 -3.96 -15.80
N TRP A 213 -9.81 -3.15 -15.60
CA TRP A 213 -8.57 -3.59 -14.97
C TRP A 213 -7.99 -2.50 -14.06
N ASN A 214 -7.28 -2.94 -13.04
CA ASN A 214 -6.42 -2.11 -12.20
C ASN A 214 -5.15 -2.89 -11.86
N LEU A 215 -4.00 -2.27 -12.11
CA LEU A 215 -2.68 -2.80 -11.81
C LEU A 215 -1.93 -1.76 -10.97
N ALA A 216 -1.33 -2.18 -9.88
CA ALA A 216 -0.54 -1.32 -9.02
C ALA A 216 0.67 -2.06 -8.45
N LEU A 217 1.79 -1.37 -8.40
CA LEU A 217 3.03 -1.77 -7.76
C LEU A 217 3.49 -0.61 -6.89
N GLN A 218 3.90 -0.92 -5.66
CA GLN A 218 4.50 0.05 -4.76
C GLN A 218 5.62 -0.62 -4.00
N GLY A 219 6.66 0.13 -3.68
CA GLY A 219 7.66 -0.32 -2.74
C GLY A 219 8.50 0.83 -2.23
N GLY A 220 9.25 0.56 -1.19
CA GLY A 220 10.09 1.57 -0.58
C GLY A 220 10.98 1.02 0.51
N HIS A 221 11.86 1.89 0.98
CA HIS A 221 12.82 1.63 2.04
C HIS A 221 12.87 2.83 2.98
N THR A 222 13.10 2.58 4.27
CA THR A 222 13.39 3.58 5.30
C THR A 222 14.39 2.96 6.27
N ASP A 223 15.39 3.74 6.69
CA ASP A 223 16.32 3.37 7.76
C ASP A 223 15.64 3.43 9.14
N ASN A 224 14.45 4.03 9.22
CA ASN A 224 13.73 4.35 10.47
C ASN A 224 14.62 5.11 11.47
N GLU A 225 14.14 5.31 12.70
CA GLU A 225 14.78 6.22 13.65
C GLU A 225 15.95 5.62 14.45
N ARG A 226 16.17 4.29 14.39
CA ARG A 226 17.14 3.60 15.25
C ARG A 226 17.94 2.55 14.47
N PRO A 227 19.19 2.24 14.87
CA PRO A 227 19.90 1.12 14.26
C PRO A 227 19.18 -0.22 14.46
N GLY A 228 19.10 -1.05 13.42
CA GLY A 228 18.44 -2.37 13.45
C GLY A 228 16.92 -2.30 13.51
N ASN A 229 16.33 -1.27 12.89
CA ASN A 229 14.90 -1.21 12.65
C ASN A 229 14.54 -0.71 11.25
N ASP A 230 15.42 -0.85 10.27
CA ASP A 230 15.13 -0.52 8.89
C ASP A 230 13.96 -1.35 8.35
N PHE A 231 13.25 -0.78 7.38
CA PHE A 231 12.08 -1.41 6.80
C PHE A 231 12.05 -1.24 5.28
N SER A 232 11.94 -2.37 4.59
CA SER A 232 11.71 -2.43 3.16
C SER A 232 10.37 -3.09 2.88
N SER A 233 9.60 -2.57 1.93
CA SER A 233 8.36 -3.21 1.51
C SER A 233 8.14 -3.19 0.01
N ALA A 234 7.39 -4.19 -0.45
CA ALA A 234 6.84 -4.27 -1.79
C ALA A 234 5.38 -4.72 -1.71
N ASN A 235 4.51 -4.01 -2.43
CA ASN A 235 3.09 -4.28 -2.53
C ASN A 235 2.74 -4.37 -4.00
N PHE A 236 1.89 -5.33 -4.35
CA PHE A 236 1.31 -5.43 -5.69
C PHE A 236 -0.18 -5.70 -5.61
N THR A 237 -0.91 -5.17 -6.58
CA THR A 237 -2.34 -5.45 -6.78
C THR A 237 -2.61 -5.54 -8.26
N ALA A 238 -3.29 -6.59 -8.67
CA ALA A 238 -3.80 -6.78 -10.02
C ALA A 238 -5.25 -7.23 -9.93
N ARG A 239 -6.15 -6.43 -10.46
CA ARG A 239 -7.58 -6.70 -10.51
C ARG A 239 -8.06 -6.68 -11.96
N LEU A 240 -8.85 -7.68 -12.32
CA LEU A 240 -9.51 -7.80 -13.62
C LEU A 240 -10.98 -8.11 -13.37
N ASP A 241 -11.86 -7.32 -13.98
CA ASP A 241 -13.30 -7.50 -13.94
C ASP A 241 -13.83 -7.62 -15.38
N GLN A 242 -14.68 -8.61 -15.63
CA GLN A 242 -15.27 -8.92 -16.92
C GLN A 242 -16.77 -9.11 -16.79
N ARG A 243 -17.55 -8.25 -17.45
CA ARG A 243 -19.00 -8.46 -17.61
C ARG A 243 -19.27 -9.46 -18.73
N MET A 244 -20.07 -10.48 -18.44
CA MET A 244 -20.52 -11.50 -19.38
C MET A 244 -22.04 -11.36 -19.57
N GLY A 245 -22.42 -10.48 -20.51
CA GLY A 245 -23.83 -10.09 -20.70
C GLY A 245 -24.35 -9.18 -19.57
N GLU A 246 -25.67 -9.18 -19.37
CA GLU A 246 -26.34 -8.26 -18.44
C GLU A 246 -26.40 -8.76 -16.99
N ARG A 247 -26.22 -10.07 -16.77
CA ARG A 247 -26.49 -10.71 -15.47
C ARG A 247 -25.28 -11.29 -14.77
N LEU A 248 -24.17 -11.51 -15.49
CA LEU A 248 -22.99 -12.15 -14.95
C LEU A 248 -21.79 -11.22 -15.03
N ALA A 249 -21.04 -11.12 -13.94
CA ALA A 249 -19.73 -10.50 -13.89
C ALA A 249 -18.75 -11.46 -13.22
N LEU A 250 -17.56 -11.57 -13.80
CA LEU A 250 -16.44 -12.32 -13.24
C LEU A 250 -15.37 -11.33 -12.81
N GLY A 251 -14.85 -11.48 -11.60
CA GLY A 251 -13.76 -10.68 -11.08
C GLY A 251 -12.65 -11.57 -10.54
N ALA A 252 -11.41 -11.20 -10.81
CA ALA A 252 -10.21 -11.81 -10.24
C ALA A 252 -9.35 -10.70 -9.62
N THR A 253 -8.89 -10.92 -8.39
CA THR A 253 -7.96 -10.01 -7.72
C THR A 253 -6.78 -10.82 -7.19
N LEU A 254 -5.59 -10.36 -7.52
CA LEU A 254 -4.32 -10.84 -7.00
C LEU A 254 -3.68 -9.68 -6.25
N ARG A 255 -3.37 -9.87 -4.97
CA ARG A 255 -2.72 -8.88 -4.12
C ARG A 255 -1.65 -9.56 -3.29
N GLY A 256 -0.55 -8.85 -3.05
CA GLY A 256 0.49 -9.32 -2.15
C GLY A 256 1.24 -8.18 -1.50
N PHE A 257 1.79 -8.50 -0.34
CA PHE A 257 2.64 -7.64 0.47
C PHE A 257 3.85 -8.47 0.91
N ILE A 258 5.04 -7.90 0.74
CA ILE A 258 6.30 -8.44 1.22
C ILE A 258 6.95 -7.32 2.02
N GLY A 259 7.32 -7.62 3.26
CA GLY A 259 7.98 -6.69 4.16
C GLY A 259 9.18 -7.36 4.79
N GLU A 260 10.30 -6.65 4.80
CA GLU A 260 11.52 -7.04 5.51
C GLU A 260 11.80 -5.96 6.56
N TYR A 261 11.91 -6.36 7.82
CA TYR A 261 12.17 -5.47 8.96
C TYR A 261 13.44 -5.98 9.65
N GLY A 262 14.45 -5.11 9.83
CA GLY A 262 15.81 -5.53 10.23
C GLY A 262 16.61 -4.50 10.99
#